data_AF-A0AAW0PI73-F1
#
_entry.id   AF-A0AAW0PI73-F1
#
_cell.length_a   1.000
_cell.length_b   1.000
_cell.length_c   1.000
_cell.angle_alpha   90.00
_cell.angle_beta   90.00
_cell.angle_gamma   90.00
#
_symmetry.space_group_name_H-M   'P 1'
#
loop_
_entity.id
_entity.type
_entity.pdbx_description
1 polymer ?
#
loop_
_entity_poly.entity_id
_entity_poly.type
_entity_poly.pdbx_seq_one_letter_code
_entity_poly.pdbx_strand_id
1 'polypeptide(L)'
;MKHLFSLTLLLSFGTLATEAGDWCYQSQFTCDHQCNTPNKWNHANSDCAGRYQSPINVVTRKTLPDERLISFKFSNYQQIFRGTIKNNGHSVLVGVPHLSTISGGGLPTTYKAVQFHLHWGLNGGPGSEHTIDGEQYPMEMHIVHMKHHYTDITTALADPEGVAVLGFFYEKSNSANRNMTLLSILFGALKQQIQMFLCRLCHWLSSFLLSRT
;
A
#
# COMPACT_ATOMS: atom_id res chain seq x y z
N MET A 1 56.54 -15.16 -34.42
CA MET A 1 55.69 -13.94 -34.33
C MET A 1 54.30 -14.38 -33.91
N LYS A 2 53.69 -13.63 -33.00
CA LYS A 2 52.66 -14.08 -32.03
C LYS A 2 51.32 -14.44 -32.71
N HIS A 3 50.86 -15.67 -32.53
CA HIS A 3 49.47 -16.07 -32.83
C HIS A 3 48.59 -15.67 -31.65
N LEU A 4 47.70 -14.70 -31.87
CA LEU A 4 46.76 -14.21 -30.87
C LEU A 4 45.45 -15.01 -31.00
N PHE A 5 45.21 -15.94 -30.07
CA PHE A 5 43.93 -16.64 -29.95
C PHE A 5 42.89 -15.66 -29.36
N SER A 6 41.87 -15.36 -30.14
CA SER A 6 40.71 -14.57 -29.73
C SER A 6 39.81 -15.42 -28.82
N LEU A 7 39.72 -15.06 -27.54
CA LEU A 7 38.81 -15.68 -26.58
C LEU A 7 37.52 -14.86 -26.56
N THR A 8 36.47 -15.36 -27.22
CA THR A 8 35.12 -14.77 -27.19
C THR A 8 34.49 -14.99 -25.82
N LEU A 9 34.41 -13.92 -25.03
CA LEU A 9 33.70 -13.87 -23.76
C LEU A 9 32.19 -13.75 -24.02
N LEU A 10 31.47 -14.88 -23.99
CA LEU A 10 30.01 -14.90 -23.87
C LEU A 10 29.64 -14.67 -22.40
N LEU A 11 29.57 -13.40 -22.00
CA LEU A 11 28.82 -13.02 -20.80
C LEU A 11 27.39 -12.71 -21.23
N SER A 12 26.53 -13.72 -21.09
CA SER A 12 25.09 -13.55 -20.99
C SER A 12 24.81 -12.68 -19.76
N PHE A 13 24.72 -11.36 -19.97
CA PHE A 13 24.04 -10.50 -19.01
C PHE A 13 22.57 -10.91 -19.03
N GLY A 14 22.20 -11.77 -18.09
CA GLY A 14 20.81 -11.90 -17.69
C GLY A 14 20.31 -10.51 -17.35
N THR A 15 19.29 -10.06 -18.07
CA THR A 15 18.51 -8.88 -17.71
C THR A 15 17.93 -9.13 -16.33
N LEU A 16 18.63 -8.62 -15.32
CA LEU A 16 18.09 -8.53 -13.97
C LEU A 16 16.83 -7.70 -14.03
N ALA A 17 15.78 -8.30 -13.49
CA ALA A 17 14.43 -7.81 -13.35
C ALA A 17 14.33 -6.28 -13.16
N THR A 18 13.59 -5.67 -14.08
CA THR A 18 12.63 -4.57 -13.92
C THR A 18 12.84 -3.63 -12.73
N GLU A 19 13.15 -2.37 -13.06
CA GLU A 19 13.19 -1.19 -12.18
C GLU A 19 12.21 -1.28 -11.00
N ALA A 20 12.76 -1.30 -9.79
CA ALA A 20 12.02 -0.87 -8.63
C ALA A 20 11.73 0.62 -8.80
N GLY A 21 10.45 0.98 -8.78
CA GLY A 21 9.98 2.33 -9.06
C GLY A 21 10.65 3.38 -8.19
N ASP A 22 10.63 4.63 -8.68
CA ASP A 22 11.25 5.81 -8.08
C ASP A 22 10.93 6.06 -6.59
N TRP A 23 10.01 5.33 -5.96
CA TRP A 23 9.53 5.56 -4.60
C TRP A 23 9.47 4.29 -3.74
N CYS A 24 9.55 4.47 -2.43
CA CYS A 24 9.38 3.41 -1.44
C CYS A 24 8.93 3.96 -0.08
N TYR A 25 8.45 3.09 0.82
CA TYR A 25 8.28 3.45 2.22
C TYR A 25 9.63 3.54 2.94
N GLN A 26 9.66 4.27 4.05
CA GLN A 26 10.87 4.41 4.87
C GLN A 26 11.43 3.05 5.34
N SER A 27 10.55 2.07 5.58
CA SER A 27 10.92 0.72 6.00
C SER A 27 11.56 -0.13 4.89
N GLN A 28 11.41 0.26 3.63
CA GLN A 28 11.94 -0.45 2.46
C GLN A 28 13.29 0.10 2.00
N PHE A 29 13.66 1.30 2.44
CA PHE A 29 14.93 1.93 2.10
C PHE A 29 16.10 1.19 2.76
N THR A 30 17.13 0.87 1.98
CA THR A 30 18.39 0.30 2.47
C THR A 30 19.59 0.92 1.76
N CYS A 31 20.81 0.70 2.26
CA CYS A 31 22.03 1.17 1.58
C CYS A 31 22.17 0.59 0.17
N ASP A 32 21.72 -0.65 -0.02
CA ASP A 32 21.79 -1.39 -1.29
C ASP A 32 20.55 -1.15 -2.19
N HIS A 33 19.50 -0.53 -1.64
CA HIS A 33 18.26 -0.24 -2.33
C HIS A 33 17.78 1.19 -2.00
N GLN A 34 18.29 2.14 -2.78
CA GLN A 34 17.95 3.54 -2.65
C GLN A 34 16.75 3.89 -3.53
N CYS A 35 15.81 4.61 -2.95
CA CYS A 35 14.54 5.01 -3.55
C CYS A 35 14.06 6.31 -2.88
N ASN A 36 13.12 7.02 -3.49
CA ASN A 36 12.53 8.20 -2.84
C ASN A 36 11.62 7.73 -1.69
N THR A 37 12.07 7.96 -0.46
CA THR A 37 11.29 7.76 0.78
C THR A 37 10.20 8.83 0.92
N PRO A 38 9.24 8.70 1.85
CA PRO A 38 8.09 9.61 1.94
C PRO A 38 8.43 11.11 1.98
N ASN A 39 9.50 11.49 2.67
CA ASN A 39 10.00 12.87 2.72
C ASN A 39 10.59 13.39 1.38
N LYS A 40 10.72 12.52 0.39
CA LYS A 40 11.28 12.77 -0.95
C LYS A 40 10.32 12.35 -2.07
N TRP A 41 9.09 11.94 -1.77
CA TRP A 41 8.13 11.51 -2.81
C TRP A 41 7.81 12.60 -3.82
N ASN A 42 7.97 13.88 -3.45
CA ASN A 42 7.87 15.01 -4.37
C ASN A 42 8.86 14.94 -5.56
N HIS A 43 9.97 14.21 -5.42
CA HIS A 43 10.91 13.97 -6.51
C HIS A 43 10.43 12.89 -7.49
N ALA A 44 9.67 11.92 -7.00
CA ALA A 44 9.04 10.87 -7.82
C ALA A 44 7.73 11.38 -8.46
N ASN A 45 6.95 12.19 -7.73
CA ASN A 45 5.74 12.83 -8.20
C ASN A 45 5.53 14.17 -7.47
N SER A 46 5.53 15.28 -8.21
CA SER A 46 5.39 16.63 -7.67
C SER A 46 4.10 16.85 -6.87
N ASP A 47 3.04 16.09 -7.16
CA ASP A 47 1.75 16.21 -6.47
C ASP A 47 1.86 15.84 -4.99
N CYS A 48 2.86 15.03 -4.61
CA CYS A 48 3.15 14.69 -3.22
C CYS A 48 3.62 15.91 -2.38
N ALA A 49 3.99 17.03 -3.01
CA ALA A 49 4.26 18.30 -2.33
C ALA A 49 3.02 19.23 -2.26
N GLY A 50 1.85 18.73 -2.66
CA GLY A 50 0.60 19.47 -2.63
C GLY A 50 0.14 19.84 -1.21
N ARG A 51 -0.84 20.74 -1.12
CA ARG A 51 -1.38 21.22 0.17
C ARG A 51 -2.54 20.38 0.71
N TYR A 52 -3.12 19.53 -0.12
CA TYR A 52 -4.29 18.70 0.19
C TYR A 52 -3.89 17.24 0.06
N GLN A 53 -3.01 16.79 0.95
CA GLN A 53 -2.51 15.42 0.98
C GLN A 53 -3.22 14.62 2.06
N SER A 54 -3.36 13.33 1.79
CA SER A 54 -3.72 12.31 2.77
C SER A 54 -2.50 11.43 3.03
N PRO A 55 -2.44 10.73 4.19
CA PRO A 55 -3.42 10.72 5.27
C PRO A 55 -3.36 11.95 6.18
N ILE A 56 -4.33 12.07 7.09
CA ILE A 56 -4.38 13.10 8.13
C ILE A 56 -4.71 12.52 9.52
N ASN A 57 -4.42 13.31 10.55
CA ASN A 57 -5.02 13.11 11.87
C ASN A 57 -6.39 13.80 11.94
N VAL A 58 -7.44 13.02 12.16
CA VAL A 58 -8.79 13.54 12.38
C VAL A 58 -8.94 13.88 13.86
N VAL A 59 -8.89 15.17 14.18
CA VAL A 59 -9.14 15.67 15.53
C VAL A 59 -10.64 15.82 15.74
N THR A 60 -11.27 14.88 16.43
CA THR A 60 -12.74 14.74 16.51
C THR A 60 -13.40 16.00 17.09
N ARG A 61 -12.79 16.61 18.12
CA ARG A 61 -13.29 17.87 18.71
C ARG A 61 -13.27 19.09 17.77
N LYS A 62 -12.57 19.00 16.64
CA LYS A 62 -12.48 20.06 15.62
C LYS A 62 -13.34 19.77 14.40
N THR A 63 -14.00 18.61 14.32
CA THR A 63 -14.90 18.31 13.20
C THR A 63 -16.22 19.06 13.37
N LEU A 64 -16.82 19.41 12.24
CA LEU A 64 -18.12 20.08 12.20
C LEU A 64 -19.16 19.06 11.72
N PRO A 65 -20.26 18.86 12.47
CA PRO A 65 -21.38 18.06 11.99
C PRO A 65 -21.94 18.65 10.69
N ASP A 66 -22.25 17.79 9.73
CA ASP A 66 -22.92 18.18 8.49
C ASP A 66 -24.12 17.26 8.27
N GLU A 67 -25.32 17.81 8.46
CA GLU A 67 -26.59 17.07 8.35
C GLU A 67 -26.87 16.56 6.93
N ARG A 68 -26.15 17.06 5.92
CA ARG A 68 -26.26 16.58 4.53
C ARG A 68 -25.58 15.23 4.35
N LEU A 69 -24.69 14.82 5.27
CA LEU A 69 -24.02 13.53 5.26
C LEU A 69 -24.97 12.43 5.73
N ILE A 70 -25.86 12.01 4.84
CA ILE A 70 -26.76 10.87 5.03
C ILE A 70 -26.02 9.54 4.94
N SER A 71 -26.64 8.44 5.37
CA SER A 71 -26.06 7.09 5.28
C SER A 71 -25.61 6.71 3.86
N PHE A 72 -24.49 6.00 3.79
CA PHE A 72 -24.06 5.33 2.57
C PHE A 72 -25.07 4.23 2.17
N LYS A 73 -25.29 4.11 0.87
CA LYS A 73 -26.04 3.01 0.24
C LYS A 73 -25.05 2.09 -0.47
N PHE A 74 -24.90 0.88 0.06
CA PHE A 74 -24.05 -0.16 -0.52
C PHE A 74 -24.90 -1.11 -1.37
N SER A 75 -24.49 -1.33 -2.61
CA SER A 75 -25.13 -2.30 -3.52
C SER A 75 -24.15 -3.39 -3.88
N ASN A 76 -24.61 -4.64 -3.83
CA ASN A 76 -23.89 -5.87 -4.21
C ASN A 76 -22.63 -6.21 -3.38
N TYR A 77 -22.40 -5.53 -2.26
CA TYR A 77 -21.28 -5.80 -1.35
C TYR A 77 -21.34 -7.17 -0.65
N GLN A 78 -22.50 -7.79 -0.61
CA GLN A 78 -22.70 -9.13 -0.04
C GLN A 78 -22.44 -10.25 -1.06
N GLN A 79 -22.23 -9.91 -2.34
CA GLN A 79 -22.03 -10.90 -3.38
C GLN A 79 -20.61 -11.47 -3.32
N ILE A 80 -20.52 -12.80 -3.41
CA ILE A 80 -19.25 -13.49 -3.57
C ILE A 80 -18.76 -13.24 -5.01
N PHE A 81 -17.51 -12.85 -5.14
CA PHE A 81 -16.88 -12.65 -6.44
C PHE A 81 -15.54 -13.38 -6.53
N ARG A 82 -15.09 -13.60 -7.77
CA ARG A 82 -13.73 -14.05 -8.05
C ARG A 82 -12.88 -12.81 -8.33
N GLY A 83 -11.89 -12.57 -7.48
CA GLY A 83 -10.94 -11.46 -7.61
C GLY A 83 -9.54 -11.94 -7.94
N THR A 84 -8.67 -11.01 -8.32
CA THR A 84 -7.22 -11.23 -8.37
C THR A 84 -6.60 -10.70 -7.09
N ILE A 85 -5.53 -11.33 -6.63
CA ILE A 85 -4.76 -10.87 -5.47
C ILE A 85 -3.33 -10.70 -5.94
N LYS A 86 -2.76 -9.52 -5.68
CA LYS A 86 -1.40 -9.16 -6.08
C LYS A 86 -0.68 -8.55 -4.89
N ASN A 87 0.46 -9.12 -4.53
CA ASN A 87 1.48 -8.40 -3.79
C ASN A 87 2.22 -7.50 -4.78
N ASN A 88 2.11 -6.18 -4.63
CA ASN A 88 2.74 -5.22 -5.53
C ASN A 88 4.06 -4.64 -4.96
N GLY A 89 4.60 -5.24 -3.90
CA GLY A 89 5.80 -4.75 -3.21
C GLY A 89 5.52 -3.69 -2.14
N HIS A 90 4.35 -3.06 -2.13
CA HIS A 90 3.98 -2.00 -1.18
C HIS A 90 2.72 -2.33 -0.36
N SER A 91 1.85 -3.18 -0.90
CA SER A 91 0.62 -3.63 -0.27
C SER A 91 0.17 -4.96 -0.89
N VAL A 92 -0.90 -5.54 -0.34
CA VAL A 92 -1.67 -6.59 -0.98
C VAL A 92 -2.93 -5.96 -1.57
N LEU A 93 -2.98 -5.95 -2.90
CA LEU A 93 -4.09 -5.41 -3.67
C LEU A 93 -5.00 -6.55 -4.13
N VAL A 94 -6.30 -6.37 -3.93
CA VAL A 94 -7.35 -7.28 -4.39
C VAL A 94 -8.21 -6.57 -5.43
N GLY A 95 -8.23 -7.08 -6.66
CA GLY A 95 -9.08 -6.57 -7.74
C GLY A 95 -10.54 -6.97 -7.51
N VAL A 96 -11.44 -6.00 -7.63
CA VAL A 96 -12.88 -6.17 -7.43
C VAL A 96 -13.61 -5.94 -8.75
N PRO A 97 -14.50 -6.85 -9.19
CA PRO A 97 -15.35 -6.60 -10.35
C PRO A 97 -16.23 -5.36 -10.12
N HIS A 98 -16.47 -4.60 -11.18
CA HIS A 98 -17.21 -3.32 -11.17
C HIS A 98 -18.73 -3.46 -10.92
N LEU A 99 -19.14 -4.45 -10.13
CA LEU A 99 -20.52 -4.80 -9.79
C LEU A 99 -20.98 -4.17 -8.47
N SER A 100 -20.05 -3.96 -7.53
CA SER A 100 -20.33 -3.37 -6.22
C SER A 100 -20.27 -1.85 -6.30
N THR A 101 -21.27 -1.17 -5.75
CA THR A 101 -21.35 0.29 -5.82
C THR A 101 -21.71 0.93 -4.49
N ILE A 102 -21.31 2.20 -4.34
CA ILE A 102 -21.67 3.07 -3.23
C ILE A 102 -22.30 4.36 -3.76
N SER A 103 -23.24 4.91 -2.99
CA SER A 103 -23.85 6.24 -3.18
C SER A 103 -24.31 6.78 -1.82
N GLY A 104 -24.80 8.02 -1.74
CA GLY A 104 -25.07 8.66 -0.45
C GLY A 104 -23.78 9.05 0.27
N GLY A 105 -23.81 9.25 1.59
CA GLY A 105 -22.59 9.62 2.35
C GLY A 105 -21.96 10.96 1.95
N GLY A 106 -22.73 11.84 1.29
CA GLY A 106 -22.22 13.07 0.70
C GLY A 106 -21.57 12.92 -0.69
N LEU A 107 -21.55 11.73 -1.29
CA LEU A 107 -21.03 11.54 -2.64
C LEU A 107 -21.93 12.20 -3.70
N PRO A 108 -21.35 12.87 -4.73
CA PRO A 108 -22.12 13.58 -5.75
C PRO A 108 -22.86 12.65 -6.72
N THR A 109 -22.42 11.39 -6.82
CA THR A 109 -22.98 10.39 -7.72
C THR A 109 -22.70 8.97 -7.20
N THR A 110 -23.04 7.96 -7.98
CA THR A 110 -22.71 6.57 -7.72
C THR A 110 -21.27 6.26 -8.12
N TYR A 111 -20.55 5.56 -7.25
CA TYR A 111 -19.19 5.08 -7.50
C TYR A 111 -19.17 3.55 -7.46
N LYS A 112 -18.35 2.93 -8.29
CA LYS A 112 -18.17 1.47 -8.35
C LYS A 112 -16.81 1.07 -7.80
N ALA A 113 -16.78 0.02 -7.00
CA ALA A 113 -15.55 -0.53 -6.43
C ALA A 113 -14.65 -1.08 -7.54
N VAL A 114 -13.34 -0.86 -7.41
CA VAL A 114 -12.33 -1.32 -8.40
C VAL A 114 -11.27 -2.21 -7.76
N GLN A 115 -10.86 -1.88 -6.54
CA GLN A 115 -9.91 -2.66 -5.77
C GLN A 115 -10.05 -2.35 -4.28
N PHE A 116 -9.53 -3.23 -3.44
CA PHE A 116 -9.16 -2.84 -2.10
C PHE A 116 -7.72 -3.27 -1.78
N HIS A 117 -7.08 -2.54 -0.88
CA HIS A 117 -5.73 -2.81 -0.41
C HIS A 117 -5.59 -2.41 1.06
N LEU A 118 -4.48 -2.80 1.68
CA LEU A 118 -4.29 -2.65 3.12
C LEU A 118 -2.95 -2.03 3.46
N HIS A 119 -2.93 -1.28 4.56
CA HIS A 119 -1.74 -0.73 5.20
C HIS A 119 -1.69 -1.28 6.61
N TRP A 120 -0.53 -1.79 7.04
CA TRP A 120 -0.42 -2.44 8.34
C TRP A 120 0.95 -2.25 8.97
N GLY A 121 0.98 -2.38 10.29
CA GLY A 121 2.18 -2.23 11.10
C GLY A 121 2.93 -3.54 11.28
N LEU A 122 4.17 -3.44 11.75
CA LEU A 122 4.97 -4.61 12.08
C LEU A 122 4.42 -5.28 13.36
N ASN A 123 4.24 -6.61 13.32
CA ASN A 123 3.80 -7.42 14.48
C ASN A 123 2.49 -6.93 15.13
N GLY A 124 1.59 -6.37 14.31
CA GLY A 124 0.33 -5.79 14.76
C GLY A 124 0.52 -4.53 15.62
N GLY A 125 1.69 -3.90 15.56
CA GLY A 125 1.87 -2.52 16.00
C GLY A 125 1.16 -1.54 15.07
N PRO A 126 1.33 -0.23 15.29
CA PRO A 126 0.65 0.82 14.53
C PRO A 126 0.91 0.72 13.03
N GLY A 127 -0.13 0.92 12.22
CA GLY A 127 -0.11 0.65 10.79
C GLY A 127 -1.19 1.32 9.94
N SER A 128 -2.21 1.93 10.54
CA SER A 128 -3.15 2.76 9.81
C SER A 128 -2.46 4.00 9.26
N GLU A 129 -2.91 4.49 8.12
CA GLU A 129 -2.38 5.73 7.54
C GLU A 129 -2.99 6.93 8.25
N HIS A 130 -4.33 6.95 8.38
CA HIS A 130 -5.04 7.94 9.17
C HIS A 130 -4.92 7.66 10.67
N THR A 131 -5.08 8.71 11.45
CA THR A 131 -5.17 8.65 12.93
C THR A 131 -6.42 9.37 13.40
N ILE A 132 -6.97 8.94 14.55
CA ILE A 132 -8.10 9.60 15.20
C ILE A 132 -7.64 10.14 16.55
N ASP A 133 -7.69 11.45 16.73
CA ASP A 133 -7.19 12.15 17.92
C ASP A 133 -5.73 11.80 18.27
N GLY A 134 -4.92 11.47 17.26
CA GLY A 134 -3.52 11.05 17.39
C GLY A 134 -3.31 9.55 17.60
N GLU A 135 -4.38 8.77 17.79
CA GLU A 135 -4.30 7.32 17.92
C GLU A 135 -4.19 6.64 16.54
N GLN A 136 -3.27 5.69 16.43
CA GLN A 136 -3.00 4.93 15.21
C GLN A 136 -3.37 3.47 15.42
N TYR A 137 -4.10 2.91 14.45
CA TYR A 137 -4.62 1.55 14.52
C TYR A 137 -3.64 0.55 13.90
N PRO A 138 -3.71 -0.75 14.24
CA PRO A 138 -2.82 -1.76 13.67
C PRO A 138 -2.84 -1.90 12.14
N MET A 139 -3.98 -1.62 11.51
CA MET A 139 -4.17 -1.75 10.08
C MET A 139 -5.31 -0.85 9.59
N GLU A 140 -5.20 -0.39 8.35
CA GLU A 140 -6.24 0.34 7.62
C GLU A 140 -6.47 -0.31 6.26
N MET A 141 -7.73 -0.57 5.92
CA MET A 141 -8.13 -1.05 4.59
C MET A 141 -8.72 0.10 3.80
N HIS A 142 -8.27 0.23 2.57
CA HIS A 142 -8.82 1.14 1.58
C HIS A 142 -9.63 0.36 0.55
N ILE A 143 -10.93 0.68 0.42
CA ILE A 143 -11.72 0.27 -0.74
C ILE A 143 -11.79 1.45 -1.70
N VAL A 144 -11.16 1.30 -2.86
CA VAL A 144 -11.10 2.33 -3.89
C VAL A 144 -12.27 2.17 -4.85
N HIS A 145 -12.92 3.28 -5.15
CA HIS A 145 -14.04 3.35 -6.07
C HIS A 145 -13.80 4.44 -7.10
N MET A 146 -14.37 4.28 -8.29
CA MET A 146 -14.41 5.33 -9.31
C MET A 146 -15.85 5.70 -9.66
N LYS A 147 -16.09 6.94 -10.10
CA LYS A 147 -17.42 7.37 -10.59
C LYS A 147 -17.90 6.38 -11.65
N HIS A 148 -19.19 6.04 -11.59
CA HIS A 148 -19.72 4.89 -12.32
C HIS A 148 -19.54 4.99 -13.85
N HIS A 149 -19.58 6.20 -14.42
CA HIS A 149 -19.46 6.42 -15.87
C HIS A 149 -18.06 6.19 -16.42
N TYR A 150 -17.01 6.21 -15.59
CA TYR A 150 -15.66 5.89 -16.05
C TYR A 150 -15.48 4.39 -16.24
N THR A 151 -14.83 3.99 -17.32
CA THR A 151 -14.47 2.59 -17.58
C THR A 151 -13.07 2.24 -17.06
N ASP A 152 -12.22 3.25 -16.89
CA ASP A 152 -10.80 3.11 -16.53
C ASP A 152 -10.44 4.04 -15.36
N ILE A 153 -9.63 3.53 -14.42
CA ILE A 153 -9.25 4.26 -13.20
C ILE A 153 -8.29 5.42 -13.50
N THR A 154 -7.46 5.32 -14.54
CA THR A 154 -6.50 6.37 -14.94
C THR A 154 -7.25 7.61 -15.38
N THR A 155 -8.31 7.45 -16.17
CA THR A 155 -9.17 8.57 -16.58
C THR A 155 -9.93 9.16 -15.38
N ALA A 156 -10.36 8.31 -14.44
CA ALA A 156 -11.02 8.77 -13.22
C ALA A 156 -10.06 9.56 -12.30
N LEU A 157 -8.78 9.20 -12.24
CA LEU A 157 -7.77 9.92 -11.45
C LEU A 157 -7.48 11.34 -11.97
N ALA A 158 -7.77 11.62 -13.25
CA ALA A 158 -7.66 12.96 -13.80
C ALA A 158 -8.87 13.86 -13.45
N ASP A 159 -9.98 13.28 -12.98
CA ASP A 159 -11.12 14.02 -12.42
C ASP A 159 -10.88 14.21 -10.90
N PRO A 160 -10.85 15.46 -10.39
CA PRO A 160 -10.65 15.73 -8.96
C PRO A 160 -11.64 15.02 -8.03
N GLU A 161 -12.82 14.66 -8.51
CA GLU A 161 -13.83 13.90 -7.77
C GLU A 161 -14.02 12.49 -8.34
N GLY A 162 -13.21 12.07 -9.31
CA GLY A 162 -13.41 10.83 -10.06
C GLY A 162 -13.23 9.57 -9.21
N VAL A 163 -12.54 9.67 -8.08
CA VAL A 163 -12.26 8.57 -7.16
C VAL A 163 -12.81 8.87 -5.76
N ALA A 164 -13.33 7.83 -5.10
CA ALA A 164 -13.71 7.87 -3.70
C ALA A 164 -13.09 6.67 -2.97
N VAL A 165 -12.49 6.91 -1.79
CA VAL A 165 -11.86 5.87 -0.98
C VAL A 165 -12.59 5.76 0.35
N LEU A 166 -13.01 4.54 0.70
CA LEU A 166 -13.50 4.24 2.05
C LEU A 166 -12.34 3.65 2.86
N GLY A 167 -11.97 4.30 3.97
CA GLY A 167 -10.99 3.84 4.94
C GLY A 167 -11.64 3.12 6.12
N PHE A 168 -11.14 1.94 6.46
CA PHE A 168 -11.61 1.14 7.59
C PHE A 168 -10.45 0.78 8.51
N PHE A 169 -10.51 1.23 9.75
CA PHE A 169 -9.55 0.83 10.79
C PHE A 169 -9.83 -0.58 11.30
N TYR A 170 -8.76 -1.29 11.65
CA TYR A 170 -8.83 -2.61 12.25
C TYR A 170 -8.11 -2.61 13.60
N GLU A 171 -8.77 -3.19 14.58
CA GLU A 171 -8.21 -3.43 15.90
C GLU A 171 -7.89 -4.91 16.11
N LYS A 172 -6.98 -5.17 17.04
CA LYS A 172 -6.72 -6.52 17.52
C LYS A 172 -7.91 -7.01 18.34
N SER A 173 -8.35 -8.24 18.06
CA SER A 173 -9.36 -8.94 18.85
C SER A 173 -8.81 -10.30 19.31
N ASN A 174 -9.30 -10.76 20.47
CA ASN A 174 -9.04 -12.11 20.97
C ASN A 174 -9.88 -13.18 20.24
N SER A 175 -10.86 -12.77 19.44
CA SER A 175 -11.72 -13.66 18.64
C SER A 175 -11.44 -13.50 17.15
N ALA A 176 -11.45 -14.63 16.43
CA ALA A 176 -11.27 -14.63 14.99
C ALA A 176 -12.47 -13.97 14.29
N ASN A 177 -12.20 -13.02 13.40
CA ASN A 177 -13.21 -12.45 12.53
C ASN A 177 -13.43 -13.39 11.33
N ARG A 178 -14.56 -14.12 11.34
CA ARG A 178 -14.90 -15.12 10.31
C ARG A 178 -14.97 -14.55 8.89
N ASN A 179 -15.33 -13.27 8.75
CA ASN A 179 -15.39 -12.59 7.45
C ASN A 179 -14.00 -12.22 6.93
N MET A 180 -12.98 -12.19 7.80
CA MET A 180 -11.59 -11.96 7.44
C MET A 180 -10.78 -13.25 7.31
N THR A 181 -11.37 -14.42 7.59
CA THR A 181 -10.63 -15.69 7.58
C THR A 181 -10.01 -15.98 6.22
N LEU A 182 -10.77 -15.81 5.13
CA LEU A 182 -10.27 -16.05 3.77
C LEU A 182 -9.08 -15.12 3.46
N LEU A 183 -9.24 -13.84 3.79
CA LEU A 183 -8.20 -12.82 3.59
C LEU A 183 -6.96 -13.12 4.43
N SER A 184 -7.13 -13.58 5.68
CA SER A 184 -6.02 -13.92 6.58
C SER A 184 -5.22 -15.14 6.13
N ILE A 185 -5.88 -16.17 5.56
CA ILE A 185 -5.21 -17.33 4.97
C ILE A 185 -4.39 -16.90 3.75
N LEU A 186 -4.97 -16.05 2.90
CA LEU A 186 -4.30 -15.49 1.73
C LEU A 186 -3.13 -14.60 2.11
N PHE A 187 -3.26 -13.75 3.13
CA PHE A 187 -2.13 -13.01 3.68
C PHE A 187 -1.07 -13.93 4.27
N GLY A 188 -1.43 -15.01 4.97
CA GLY A 188 -0.46 -15.99 5.47
C GLY A 188 0.39 -16.59 4.35
N ALA A 189 -0.23 -16.93 3.22
CA ALA A 189 0.46 -17.41 2.02
C ALA A 189 1.36 -16.33 1.38
N LEU A 190 0.92 -15.06 1.38
CA LEU A 190 1.70 -13.93 0.86
C LEU A 190 2.76 -13.41 1.85
N LYS A 191 2.62 -13.68 3.15
CA LYS A 191 3.56 -13.26 4.21
C LYS A 191 4.92 -13.94 4.05
N GLN A 192 4.97 -15.14 3.46
CA GLN A 192 6.22 -15.78 3.05
C GLN A 192 7.00 -14.97 1.99
N GLN A 193 6.36 -14.04 1.27
CA GLN A 193 7.03 -13.11 0.36
C GLN A 193 7.36 -11.75 1.01
N ILE A 194 6.75 -11.40 2.14
CA ILE A 194 6.95 -10.10 2.82
C ILE A 194 7.99 -10.21 3.95
N GLN A 195 8.30 -11.42 4.42
CA GLN A 195 9.27 -11.66 5.50
C GLN A 195 10.66 -12.08 4.97
N MET A 196 11.26 -11.26 4.12
CA MET A 196 12.71 -11.15 3.91
C MET A 196 12.93 -9.64 3.83
N PHE A 197 13.38 -8.94 4.86
CA PHE A 197 14.78 -8.86 5.27
C PHE A 197 14.87 -8.71 6.80
N LEU A 198 15.07 -9.83 7.49
CA LEU A 198 15.79 -9.80 8.75
C LEU A 198 17.26 -9.66 8.41
N CYS A 199 17.84 -8.55 8.86
CA CYS A 199 19.27 -8.25 8.88
C CYS A 199 20.10 -9.52 9.02
N ARG A 200 20.66 -9.99 7.91
CA ARG A 200 21.79 -10.90 7.90
C ARG A 200 22.82 -10.27 6.98
N LEU A 201 23.90 -9.83 7.62
CA LEU A 201 25.21 -9.51 7.06
C LEU A 201 25.38 -8.13 6.41
N CYS A 202 25.55 -7.11 7.26
CA CYS A 202 26.64 -6.15 7.09
C CYS A 202 27.24 -5.87 8.47
N HIS A 203 28.20 -6.71 8.89
CA HIS A 203 29.60 -6.31 9.00
C HIS A 203 29.88 -5.25 10.09
N TRP A 204 29.84 -5.69 11.35
CA TRP A 204 30.76 -5.17 12.39
C TRP A 204 31.18 -6.31 13.34
N LEU A 205 31.89 -7.28 12.76
CA LEU A 205 32.84 -8.13 13.45
C LEU A 205 34.18 -8.01 12.70
N SER A 206 34.85 -6.88 12.89
CA SER A 206 36.30 -6.74 12.80
C SER A 206 36.66 -5.37 13.36
N SER A 207 37.58 -5.37 14.32
CA SER A 207 38.28 -4.20 14.86
C SER A 207 37.50 -3.35 15.88
N PHE A 208 37.44 -3.81 17.13
CA PHE A 208 37.78 -3.00 18.33
C PHE A 208 37.65 -3.84 19.61
N LEU A 209 38.60 -4.77 19.82
CA LEU A 209 38.87 -5.38 21.13
C LEU A 209 40.33 -5.88 21.12
N LEU A 210 41.28 -4.97 21.29
CA LEU A 210 42.64 -5.24 21.80
C LEU A 210 43.34 -3.90 22.09
N SER A 211 43.02 -3.35 23.25
CA SER A 211 43.95 -2.51 24.03
C SER A 211 43.75 -2.90 25.49
N ARG A 212 44.56 -3.86 25.92
CA ARG A 212 45.03 -4.08 27.29
C ARG A 212 46.11 -5.17 27.23
N THR A 213 47.29 -4.77 27.69
CA THR A 213 48.61 -5.44 27.77
C THR A 213 49.33 -5.69 26.45
#